data_AF-A0A7J6WMR1-F1
#
_entry.id   AF-A0A7J6WMR1-F1
#
_cell.length_a   1.000
_cell.length_b   1.000
_cell.length_c   1.000
_cell.angle_alpha   90.00
_cell.angle_beta   90.00
_cell.angle_gamma   90.00
#
_symmetry.space_group_name_H-M   'P 1'
#
loop_
_entity.id
_entity.type
_entity.pdbx_description
1 polymer ?
#
loop_
_entity_poly.entity_id
_entity_poly.type
_entity_poly.pdbx_seq_one_letter_code
_entity_poly.pdbx_strand_id
1 'polypeptide(L)'
;MGAFLLSAGTKGKRYSLPNSRIMIHQPLGGAQGGQTDIDIQANEMLHHKANLNGYLSYHTGQSLEKINQDTDRDFFMSAKEAKEYGLIDGVILNPLKALQPLPATAEQ
;
A
#
# COMPACT_ATOMS: atom_id res chain seq x y z
N MET A 1 -5.79 0.41 -4.42
CA MET A 1 -6.21 0.68 -3.01
C MET A 1 -5.90 -0.43 -2.00
N GLY A 2 -6.03 -1.73 -2.30
CA GLY A 2 -5.79 -2.78 -1.28
C GLY A 2 -4.40 -2.75 -0.63
N ALA A 3 -3.34 -2.59 -1.44
CA ALA A 3 -1.96 -2.46 -0.95
C ALA A 3 -1.74 -1.22 -0.06
N PHE A 4 -2.44 -0.12 -0.34
CA PHE A 4 -2.40 1.10 0.46
C PHE A 4 -2.89 0.82 1.89
N LEU A 5 -4.08 0.23 2.02
CA LEU A 5 -4.64 -0.13 3.34
C LEU A 5 -3.76 -1.14 4.08
N LEU A 6 -3.23 -2.14 3.36
CA LEU A 6 -2.28 -3.11 3.91
C LEU A 6 -1.04 -2.41 4.50
N SER A 7 -0.48 -1.43 3.79
CA SER A 7 0.71 -0.69 4.23
C SER A 7 0.44 0.22 5.43
N ALA A 8 -0.79 0.68 5.60
CA ALA A 8 -1.22 1.60 6.66
C ALA A 8 -1.48 0.91 8.01
N GLY A 9 -1.40 -0.42 8.08
CA GLY A 9 -1.48 -1.14 9.35
C GLY A 9 -0.35 -0.78 10.31
N THR A 10 -0.56 -1.04 11.61
CA THR A 10 0.45 -0.81 12.65
C THR A 10 1.78 -1.47 12.27
N LYS A 11 2.89 -0.71 12.31
CA LYS A 11 4.24 -1.21 12.01
C LYS A 11 4.57 -2.45 12.85
N GLY A 12 5.12 -3.47 12.20
CA GLY A 12 5.37 -4.80 12.79
C GLY A 12 4.16 -5.74 12.78
N LYS A 13 2.98 -5.27 12.34
CA LYS A 13 1.73 -6.03 12.31
C LYS A 13 1.11 -6.19 10.92
N ARG A 14 1.83 -5.82 9.86
CA ARG A 14 1.36 -5.95 8.47
C ARG A 14 1.85 -7.27 7.89
N TYR A 15 0.93 -8.17 7.56
CA TYR A 15 1.27 -9.52 7.11
C TYR A 15 0.57 -9.91 5.81
N SER A 16 1.19 -10.82 5.07
CA SER A 16 0.61 -11.42 3.87
C SER A 16 0.90 -12.93 3.82
N LEU A 17 0.11 -13.68 3.05
CA LEU A 17 0.36 -15.10 2.80
C LEU A 17 1.40 -15.27 1.68
N PRO A 18 2.09 -16.42 1.58
CA PRO A 18 3.26 -16.56 0.72
C PRO A 18 2.97 -16.38 -0.78
N ASN A 19 1.78 -16.77 -1.22
CA ASN A 19 1.35 -16.71 -2.63
C ASN A 19 0.54 -15.44 -2.96
N SER A 20 0.36 -14.53 -2.01
CA SER A 20 -0.30 -13.26 -2.29
C SER A 20 0.54 -12.40 -3.24
N ARG A 21 -0.15 -11.62 -4.07
CA ARG A 21 0.45 -10.60 -4.94
C ARG A 21 -0.01 -9.24 -4.46
N ILE A 22 0.95 -8.33 -4.28
CA ILE A 22 0.71 -6.96 -3.85
C ILE A 22 1.02 -6.09 -5.06
N MET A 23 0.10 -5.19 -5.41
CA MET A 23 0.26 -4.27 -6.53
C MET A 23 -0.01 -2.85 -6.06
N ILE A 24 0.88 -1.94 -6.43
CA ILE A 24 0.68 -0.49 -6.29
C ILE A 24 0.66 0.13 -7.68
N HIS A 25 -0.16 1.15 -7.83
CA HIS A 25 -0.23 1.97 -9.03
C HIS A 25 -0.84 3.33 -8.68
N GLN A 26 -0.75 4.28 -9.60
CA GLN A 26 -1.38 5.58 -9.49
C GLN A 26 -2.91 5.43 -9.48
N PRO A 27 -3.63 6.39 -8.86
CA PRO A 27 -5.07 6.44 -9.01
C PRO A 27 -5.45 6.57 -10.49
N LEU A 28 -6.50 5.86 -10.90
CA LEU A 28 -7.07 5.94 -12.23
C LEU A 28 -8.32 6.81 -12.18
N GLY A 29 -8.49 7.66 -13.19
CA GLY A 29 -9.63 8.55 -13.33
C GLY A 29 -9.80 8.97 -14.77
N GLY A 30 -10.87 9.72 -15.03
CA GLY A 30 -11.15 10.34 -16.31
C GLY A 30 -11.93 11.62 -16.09
N ALA A 31 -11.81 12.55 -17.03
CA ALA A 31 -12.53 13.81 -17.00
C ALA A 31 -13.26 14.02 -18.33
N GLN A 32 -14.47 14.58 -18.26
CA GLN A 32 -15.28 14.96 -19.42
C GLN A 32 -16.07 16.22 -19.04
N GLY A 33 -16.26 17.13 -20.00
CA GLY A 33 -17.00 18.37 -19.77
C GLY A 33 -16.37 19.54 -20.53
N GLY A 34 -16.70 20.75 -20.10
CA GLY A 34 -16.00 21.95 -20.57
C GLY A 34 -14.56 22.00 -20.06
N GLN A 35 -13.78 22.94 -20.57
CA GLN A 35 -12.37 23.10 -20.18
C GLN A 35 -12.21 23.22 -18.66
N THR A 36 -13.04 24.04 -18.00
CA THR A 36 -13.01 24.23 -16.55
C THR A 36 -13.27 22.94 -15.78
N ASP A 37 -14.20 22.10 -16.24
CA ASP A 37 -14.51 20.82 -15.58
C ASP A 37 -13.34 19.86 -15.70
N ILE A 38 -12.72 19.79 -16.89
CA ILE A 38 -11.52 18.98 -17.14
C ILE A 38 -10.38 19.42 -16.23
N ASP A 39 -10.15 20.73 -16.10
CA ASP A 39 -9.08 21.29 -15.27
C ASP A 39 -9.30 21.00 -13.78
N ILE A 40 -10.53 21.13 -13.28
CA ILE A 40 -10.86 20.81 -11.88
C ILE A 40 -10.57 19.32 -11.59
N GLN A 41 -11.03 18.42 -12.45
CA GLN A 41 -10.84 16.98 -12.25
C GLN A 41 -9.37 16.56 -12.38
N ALA A 42 -8.63 17.16 -13.33
CA ALA A 42 -7.21 16.91 -13.48
C ALA A 42 -6.43 17.34 -12.22
N ASN A 43 -6.73 18.52 -11.66
CA ASN A 43 -6.10 19.01 -10.45
C ASN A 43 -6.42 18.13 -9.22
N GLU A 44 -7.66 17.66 -9.08
CA GLU A 44 -8.04 16.77 -7.98
C GLU A 44 -7.33 15.41 -8.08
N MET A 45 -7.18 14.88 -9.30
CA MET A 45 -6.42 13.66 -9.54
C MET A 45 -4.94 13.80 -9.17
N LEU A 46 -4.32 14.94 -9.49
CA LEU A 46 -2.95 15.25 -9.07
C LEU A 46 -2.84 15.37 -7.55
N HIS A 47 -3.82 16.00 -6.90
CA HIS A 47 -3.89 16.11 -5.45
C HIS A 47 -3.96 14.72 -4.78
N HIS A 48 -4.85 13.85 -5.26
CA HIS A 48 -4.96 12.47 -4.77
C HIS A 48 -3.68 11.66 -5.00
N LYS A 49 -3.07 11.75 -6.19
CA LYS A 49 -1.80 11.08 -6.49
C LYS A 49 -0.71 11.51 -5.52
N ALA A 50 -0.56 12.81 -5.28
CA ALA A 50 0.42 13.33 -4.34
C ALA A 50 0.20 12.84 -2.91
N ASN A 51 -1.04 12.89 -2.41
CA ASN A 51 -1.37 12.45 -1.07
C ASN A 51 -1.11 10.94 -0.87
N LEU A 52 -1.63 10.10 -1.78
CA LEU A 52 -1.47 8.65 -1.68
C LEU A 52 0.01 8.26 -1.73
N ASN A 53 0.80 8.88 -2.61
CA ASN A 53 2.22 8.61 -2.71
C ASN A 53 3.00 9.09 -1.48
N GLY A 54 2.61 10.23 -0.89
CA GLY A 54 3.16 10.71 0.38
C GLY A 54 2.95 9.71 1.52
N TYR A 55 1.72 9.19 1.67
CA TYR A 55 1.42 8.19 2.69
C TYR A 55 2.11 6.84 2.42
N LEU A 56 2.17 6.38 1.17
CA LEU A 56 2.94 5.19 0.82
C LEU A 56 4.41 5.35 1.18
N SER A 57 5.02 6.49 0.85
CA SER A 57 6.40 6.81 1.22
C SER A 57 6.60 6.73 2.74
N TYR A 58 5.70 7.37 3.51
CA TYR A 58 5.72 7.31 4.96
C TYR A 58 5.61 5.88 5.52
N HIS A 59 4.65 5.08 5.04
CA HIS A 59 4.40 3.73 5.56
C HIS A 59 5.48 2.72 5.16
N THR A 60 6.09 2.89 3.99
CA THR A 60 7.10 1.96 3.45
C THR A 60 8.52 2.33 3.85
N GLY A 61 8.78 3.61 4.12
CA GLY A 61 10.12 4.15 4.30
C GLY A 61 10.88 4.39 2.98
N GLN A 62 10.25 4.18 1.82
CA GLN A 62 10.83 4.50 0.52
C GLN A 62 10.81 6.02 0.28
N SER A 63 11.74 6.53 -0.52
CA SER A 63 11.70 7.93 -0.94
C SER A 63 10.44 8.22 -1.77
N LEU A 64 9.92 9.45 -1.69
CA LEU A 64 8.78 9.87 -2.49
C LEU A 64 9.05 9.74 -3.99
N GLU A 65 10.28 10.02 -4.43
CA GLU A 65 10.72 9.84 -5.82
C GLU A 65 10.55 8.39 -6.28
N LYS A 66 11.00 7.43 -5.46
CA LYS A 66 10.84 6.00 -5.76
C LYS A 66 9.38 5.59 -5.80
N ILE A 67 8.57 6.02 -4.84
CA ILE A 67 7.12 5.75 -4.87
C ILE A 67 6.48 6.32 -6.13
N ASN A 68 6.83 7.54 -6.54
CA ASN A 68 6.29 8.15 -7.75
C ASN A 68 6.64 7.34 -9.00
N GLN A 69 7.87 6.84 -9.10
CA GLN A 69 8.30 5.98 -10.21
C GLN A 69 7.57 4.63 -10.19
N ASP A 70 7.56 3.96 -9.03
CA ASP A 70 7.04 2.60 -8.90
C ASP A 70 5.50 2.56 -8.92
N THR A 71 4.81 3.69 -8.73
CA THR A 71 3.36 3.79 -8.91
C THR A 71 2.94 4.30 -10.28
N ASP A 72 3.85 4.74 -11.16
CA ASP A 72 3.44 5.30 -12.45
C ASP A 72 2.74 4.26 -13.35
N ARG A 73 3.07 2.98 -13.18
CA ARG A 73 2.35 1.86 -13.79
C ARG A 73 2.08 0.78 -12.74
N ASP A 74 1.37 -0.26 -13.16
CA ASP A 74 1.13 -1.41 -12.30
C ASP A 74 2.47 -2.05 -11.90
N PHE A 75 2.80 -1.97 -10.63
CA PHE A 75 4.00 -2.57 -10.07
C PHE A 75 3.65 -3.71 -9.13
N PHE A 76 3.86 -4.93 -9.63
CA PHE A 76 3.49 -6.17 -8.94
C PHE A 76 4.67 -6.75 -8.17
N MET A 77 4.39 -7.14 -6.93
CA MET A 77 5.33 -7.77 -6.02
C MET A 77 4.76 -9.08 -5.47
N SER A 78 5.62 -10.07 -5.26
CA SER A 78 5.39 -11.20 -4.36
C SER A 78 5.31 -10.72 -2.91
N ALA A 79 4.83 -11.57 -2.01
CA ALA A 79 4.83 -11.26 -0.58
C ALA A 79 6.24 -10.98 -0.03
N LYS A 80 7.27 -11.66 -0.55
CA LYS A 80 8.67 -11.42 -0.16
C LYS A 80 9.15 -10.05 -0.62
N GLU A 81 8.96 -9.73 -1.90
CA GLU A 81 9.33 -8.42 -2.46
C GLU A 81 8.58 -7.28 -1.76
N ALA A 82 7.29 -7.47 -1.46
CA ALA A 82 6.50 -6.47 -0.73
C ALA A 82 7.01 -6.22 0.70
N LYS A 83 7.56 -7.25 1.36
CA LYS A 83 8.22 -7.10 2.66
C LYS A 83 9.51 -6.29 2.53
N GLU A 84 10.35 -6.63 1.55
CA GLU A 84 11.62 -5.92 1.28
C GLU A 84 11.36 -4.47 0.87
N TYR A 85 10.28 -4.22 0.14
CA TYR A 85 9.83 -2.89 -0.24
C TYR A 85 9.28 -2.07 0.94
N GLY A 86 8.83 -2.72 2.01
CA GLY A 86 8.28 -2.08 3.21
C GLY A 86 6.75 -1.96 3.23
N LEU A 87 6.03 -2.56 2.29
CA LEU A 87 4.55 -2.59 2.27
C LEU A 87 3.97 -3.51 3.36
N ILE A 88 4.73 -4.53 3.75
CA ILE A 88 4.38 -5.44 4.86
C ILE A 88 5.60 -5.70 5.74
N ASP A 89 5.37 -6.23 6.94
CA ASP A 89 6.42 -6.56 7.89
C ASP A 89 6.79 -8.06 7.88
N GLY A 90 5.86 -8.93 7.45
CA GLY A 90 6.09 -10.38 7.45
C GLY A 90 5.26 -11.18 6.46
N VAL A 91 5.77 -12.38 6.14
CA VAL A 91 5.08 -13.39 5.33
C VAL A 91 4.75 -14.58 6.24
N ILE A 92 3.48 -14.96 6.30
CA ILE A 92 3.02 -16.07 7.15
C ILE A 92 3.24 -17.39 6.41
N LEU A 93 4.32 -18.11 6.74
CA LEU A 93 4.65 -19.40 6.10
C LEU A 93 3.82 -20.58 6.63
N ASN A 94 3.39 -20.50 7.90
CA ASN A 94 2.55 -21.52 8.52
C ASN A 94 1.35 -20.84 9.21
N PRO A 95 0.18 -20.78 8.56
CA PRO A 95 -1.00 -20.12 9.10
C PRO A 95 -1.45 -20.72 10.43
N LEU A 96 -1.33 -22.03 10.61
CA LEU A 96 -1.75 -22.73 11.83
C LEU A 96 -0.89 -22.36 13.05
N LYS A 97 0.37 -21.97 12.82
CA LYS A 97 1.25 -21.45 13.88
C LYS A 97 1.00 -19.97 14.16
N ALA A 98 0.64 -19.19 13.13
CA ALA A 98 0.39 -17.76 13.25
C ALA A 98 -0.98 -17.42 13.84
N LEU A 99 -1.97 -18.31 13.72
CA LEU A 99 -3.32 -18.18 14.27
C LEU A 99 -3.46 -18.78 15.67
N GLN A 100 -2.35 -19.10 16.34
CA GLN A 100 -2.44 -19.50 17.75
C GLN A 100 -3.05 -18.35 18.56
N PRO A 101 -4.04 -18.64 19.44
CA PRO A 101 -4.63 -17.62 20.27
C PRO A 101 -3.52 -16.89 21.02
N LEU A 102 -3.58 -15.56 21.04
CA LEU A 102 -2.67 -14.78 21.87
C LEU A 102 -2.78 -15.32 23.31
N PRO A 103 -1.65 -15.50 24.01
CA PRO A 103 -1.72 -15.89 25.41
C PRO A 103 -2.64 -14.89 26.10
N ALA A 104 -3.66 -15.40 26.79
CA ALA A 104 -4.52 -14.56 27.60
C ALA A 104 -3.59 -13.74 28.50
N THR A 105 -3.71 -12.41 28.42
CA THR A 105 -3.02 -11.50 29.34
C THR A 105 -3.25 -12.04 30.74
N ALA A 106 -2.18 -12.45 31.42
CA ALA A 106 -2.25 -12.86 32.80
C ALA A 106 -2.77 -11.66 33.58
N GLU A 107 -4.05 -11.70 33.96
CA GLU A 107 -4.61 -10.77 34.94
C GLU A 107 -3.78 -10.93 36.22
N GLN A 108 -3.10 -9.86 36.60
CA GLN A 108 -2.56 -9.66 37.95
C GLN A 108 -3.59 -8.88 38.76
#